data_AF-A0A396MTL5-F1
#
_entry.id   AF-A0A396MTL5-F1
#
_cell.length_a   1.000
_cell.length_b   1.000
_cell.length_c   1.000
_cell.angle_alpha   90.00
_cell.angle_beta   90.00
_cell.angle_gamma   90.00
#
_symmetry.space_group_name_H-M   'P 1'
#
loop_
_entity.id
_entity.type
_entity.pdbx_description
1 polymer ?
#
loop_
_entity_poly.entity_id
_entity_poly.type
_entity_poly.pdbx_seq_one_letter_code
_entity_poly.pdbx_strand_id
1 'polypeptide(L)'
;MVSEKVEKKREEKPKKKRLRIQGAAWRRLDNTAKLFAAVSGEDLSSVFRISAVLKEKVDPELLQRALVRILPEFENFRVKLRKGFFWYYFETNNRNPGVEEEQSAPCRFIDPHRGARFPFRVSYYGCRINFEVFHGLTDGLGALRFASRLTEHYLELVKKLPIVVQEREFSPLREDDYLRHYRKLPHRHYNSRPAIAIQGEFLPFDQMAVLQGTIEVSALKTECRKVGVSITKYLAAVLLWAIIQTETDGKTLKRPVALNLPVNLRSFFESETLANFFAVVNISWAAGKAPEALEEVIASVSRQMDEQIVKDRLEETISYNVSNEKKWYVRAIPLFVKHLAMQLIFLHTSRAHTMTFSNIGPAQVREELKDSIEGFQLLVGASPKQRMKCGAVAYDGKLCLSFTSAMAENRLPEFFFHFLEEKGIRVERESNGITDTKHDKGRYPVIAQDRERVRRAVRGFYVSLVLVSLLAGLTNLATYHRIPFKWSLLTAGAAAYVAMTLRFSVMRHASLAGTLVRQSLGIQAILLLIDALTGLRGWSVDYAIPCVTLFEVAAVLLMMLVNRMNWQSYFMYQITITFLSFVPLIFWKIGWTHHPRLTVLAAGVSVAALAATVILGDRSVKRELKRRFHV
;
A
#
# COMPACT_ATOMS: atom_id res chain seq x y z
N MET A 1 -75.07 -1.66 8.18
CA MET A 1 -73.80 -0.96 7.87
C MET A 1 -72.67 -1.77 8.47
N VAL A 2 -71.50 -1.78 7.82
CA VAL A 2 -70.24 -2.48 8.20
C VAL A 2 -70.21 -3.97 7.79
N SER A 3 -69.18 -4.54 7.15
CA SER A 3 -68.17 -4.14 6.15
C SER A 3 -67.37 -5.42 5.91
N GLU A 4 -67.62 -6.16 4.83
CA GLU A 4 -66.75 -7.27 4.42
C GLU A 4 -65.43 -6.71 3.84
N LYS A 5 -64.32 -6.98 4.53
CA LYS A 5 -62.97 -6.79 3.98
C LYS A 5 -62.27 -8.15 3.87
N VAL A 6 -62.22 -8.63 2.63
CA VAL A 6 -61.37 -9.73 2.18
C VAL A 6 -59.91 -9.26 2.24
N GLU A 7 -59.12 -9.84 3.16
CA GLU A 7 -57.68 -9.64 3.22
C GLU A 7 -56.97 -10.54 2.19
N LYS A 8 -56.55 -9.94 1.07
CA LYS A 8 -55.66 -10.58 0.09
C LYS A 8 -54.27 -10.81 0.73
N LYS A 9 -53.91 -12.07 0.97
CA LYS A 9 -52.52 -12.50 1.16
C LYS A 9 -51.65 -11.98 0.00
N ARG A 10 -50.76 -11.03 0.28
CA ARG A 10 -49.67 -10.64 -0.63
C ARG A 10 -48.62 -11.73 -0.58
N GLU A 11 -48.56 -12.58 -1.60
CA GLU A 11 -47.40 -13.42 -1.88
C GLU A 11 -46.17 -12.52 -2.08
N GLU A 12 -45.17 -12.66 -1.20
CA GLU A 12 -43.86 -12.05 -1.41
C GLU A 12 -43.20 -12.67 -2.64
N LYS A 13 -43.17 -11.92 -3.74
CA LYS A 13 -42.39 -12.28 -4.92
C LYS A 13 -40.92 -12.47 -4.53
N PRO A 14 -40.25 -13.53 -5.02
CA PRO A 14 -38.83 -13.73 -4.74
C PRO A 14 -38.05 -12.53 -5.30
N LYS A 15 -37.28 -11.86 -4.43
CA LYS A 15 -36.37 -10.77 -4.82
C LYS A 15 -35.47 -11.30 -5.94
N LYS A 16 -35.70 -10.85 -7.18
CA LYS A 16 -34.81 -11.13 -8.32
C LYS A 16 -33.37 -10.86 -7.88
N LYS A 17 -32.51 -11.88 -7.85
CA LYS A 17 -31.06 -11.73 -7.69
C LYS A 17 -30.58 -10.78 -8.80
N ARG A 18 -30.43 -9.48 -8.49
CA ARG A 18 -29.80 -8.51 -9.38
C ARG A 18 -28.45 -9.10 -9.79
N LEU A 19 -28.24 -9.33 -11.08
CA LEU A 19 -26.94 -9.67 -11.65
C LEU A 19 -25.91 -8.66 -11.10
N ARG A 20 -24.97 -9.15 -10.30
CA ARG A 20 -23.93 -8.32 -9.67
C ARG A 20 -22.90 -7.95 -10.73
N ILE A 21 -23.18 -6.90 -11.50
CA ILE A 21 -22.28 -6.37 -12.52
C ILE A 21 -20.98 -5.91 -11.85
N GLN A 22 -19.83 -6.37 -12.35
CA GLN A 22 -18.53 -5.98 -11.82
C GLN A 22 -18.33 -4.46 -11.99
N GLY A 23 -17.95 -3.77 -10.91
CA GLY A 23 -17.76 -2.32 -10.92
C GLY A 23 -19.01 -1.45 -10.85
N ALA A 24 -20.18 -2.04 -10.58
CA ALA A 24 -21.43 -1.29 -10.45
C ALA A 24 -21.46 -0.30 -9.26
N ALA A 25 -20.73 -0.62 -8.19
CA ALA A 25 -20.58 0.23 -7.01
C ALA A 25 -19.11 0.61 -6.79
N TRP A 26 -18.90 1.82 -6.29
CA TRP A 26 -17.60 2.38 -5.94
C TRP A 26 -17.74 3.27 -4.72
N ARG A 27 -16.64 3.45 -3.98
CA ARG A 27 -16.57 4.34 -2.81
C ARG A 27 -15.26 5.10 -2.79
N ARG A 28 -15.28 6.27 -2.15
CA ARG A 28 -14.09 7.10 -1.93
C ARG A 28 -13.14 6.42 -0.94
N LEU A 29 -11.85 6.74 -1.05
CA LEU A 29 -10.88 6.40 -0.02
C LEU A 29 -10.93 7.45 1.08
N ASP A 30 -10.72 7.01 2.32
CA ASP A 30 -10.37 7.91 3.41
C ASP A 30 -8.98 8.54 3.18
N ASN A 31 -8.62 9.56 3.97
CA ASN A 31 -7.38 10.31 3.77
C ASN A 31 -6.13 9.47 4.02
N THR A 32 -6.17 8.58 5.01
CA THR A 32 -5.10 7.64 5.33
C THR A 32 -4.87 6.68 4.16
N ALA A 33 -5.94 6.15 3.58
CA ALA A 33 -5.90 5.26 2.43
C ALA A 33 -5.43 5.95 1.15
N LYS A 34 -5.72 7.24 0.95
CA LYS A 34 -5.11 8.04 -0.14
C LYS A 34 -3.61 8.22 0.04
N LEU A 35 -3.15 8.49 1.27
CA LEU A 35 -1.72 8.59 1.60
C LEU A 35 -1.01 7.26 1.32
N PHE A 36 -1.52 6.16 1.84
CA PHE A 36 -0.94 4.84 1.57
C PHE A 36 -0.99 4.48 0.09
N ALA A 37 -2.10 4.73 -0.62
CA ALA A 37 -2.18 4.49 -2.05
C ALA A 37 -1.18 5.33 -2.86
N ALA A 38 -0.84 6.53 -2.39
CA ALA A 38 0.11 7.41 -3.06
C ALA A 38 1.58 7.07 -2.77
N VAL A 39 1.90 6.54 -1.60
CA VAL A 39 3.31 6.34 -1.18
C VAL A 39 3.76 4.89 -1.37
N SER A 40 2.82 3.93 -1.38
CA SER A 40 3.18 2.52 -1.41
C SER A 40 3.78 2.09 -2.75
N GLY A 41 4.76 1.21 -2.66
CA GLY A 41 5.47 0.61 -3.79
C GLY A 41 6.30 -0.56 -3.30
N GLU A 42 7.16 -1.09 -4.15
CA GLU A 42 8.00 -2.23 -3.75
C GLU A 42 8.97 -1.84 -2.60
N ASP A 43 9.45 -0.59 -2.56
CA ASP A 43 10.32 -0.07 -1.49
C ASP A 43 9.58 0.31 -0.19
N LEU A 44 8.24 0.27 -0.19
CA LEU A 44 7.39 0.53 0.96
C LEU A 44 6.04 -0.14 0.72
N SER A 45 5.90 -1.39 1.15
CA SER A 45 4.71 -2.17 0.82
C SER A 45 3.42 -1.58 1.43
N SER A 46 3.55 -0.97 2.62
CA SER A 46 2.41 -0.62 3.49
C SER A 46 1.45 -1.79 3.69
N VAL A 47 2.00 -3.02 3.68
CA VAL A 47 1.29 -4.25 3.98
C VAL A 47 1.67 -4.69 5.38
N PHE A 48 0.68 -5.14 6.14
CA PHE A 48 0.89 -5.81 7.40
C PHE A 48 0.19 -7.17 7.37
N ARG A 49 0.64 -8.08 8.23
CA ARG A 49 0.17 -9.45 8.32
C ARG A 49 -0.37 -9.73 9.71
N ILE A 50 -1.53 -10.37 9.77
CA ILE A 50 -2.01 -11.05 10.97
C ILE A 50 -2.02 -12.53 10.67
N SER A 51 -1.42 -13.31 11.57
CA SER A 51 -1.34 -14.76 11.40
C SER A 51 -2.00 -15.46 12.57
N ALA A 52 -2.79 -16.49 12.29
CA ALA A 52 -3.24 -17.45 13.28
C ALA A 52 -2.35 -18.70 13.17
N VAL A 53 -1.72 -19.07 14.28
CA VAL A 53 -0.93 -20.30 14.39
C VAL A 53 -1.83 -21.37 15.01
N LEU A 54 -2.05 -22.45 14.27
CA LEU A 54 -2.85 -23.59 14.70
C LEU A 54 -1.96 -24.69 15.28
N LYS A 55 -2.58 -25.61 16.03
CA LYS A 55 -1.89 -26.82 16.53
C LYS A 55 -1.70 -27.89 15.45
N GLU A 56 -2.53 -27.85 14.40
CA GLU A 56 -2.52 -28.80 13.28
C GLU A 56 -2.20 -28.10 11.96
N LYS A 57 -1.74 -28.88 10.97
CA LYS A 57 -1.44 -28.35 9.62
C LYS A 57 -2.70 -27.81 8.95
N VAL A 58 -2.53 -26.76 8.17
CA VAL A 58 -3.63 -26.12 7.44
C VAL A 58 -4.00 -26.94 6.20
N ASP A 59 -5.28 -27.24 6.04
CA ASP A 59 -5.85 -27.76 4.80
C ASP A 59 -6.21 -26.61 3.84
N PRO A 60 -5.57 -26.51 2.65
CA PRO A 60 -5.80 -25.42 1.72
C PRO A 60 -7.23 -25.37 1.14
N GLU A 61 -7.87 -26.53 0.94
CA GLU A 61 -9.20 -26.60 0.34
C GLU A 61 -10.25 -26.11 1.33
N LEU A 62 -10.14 -26.52 2.59
CA LEU A 62 -11.01 -26.04 3.66
C LEU A 62 -10.80 -24.55 3.92
N LEU A 63 -9.55 -24.05 3.88
CA LEU A 63 -9.27 -22.62 4.02
C LEU A 63 -9.85 -21.81 2.86
N GLN A 64 -9.78 -22.32 1.63
CA GLN A 64 -10.39 -21.68 0.46
C GLN A 64 -11.91 -21.60 0.59
N ARG A 65 -12.56 -22.65 1.10
CA ARG A 65 -14.01 -22.68 1.38
C ARG A 65 -14.38 -21.68 2.48
N ALA A 66 -13.60 -21.61 3.56
CA ALA A 66 -13.79 -20.63 4.63
C ALA A 66 -13.69 -19.20 4.10
N LEU A 67 -12.68 -18.91 3.26
CA LEU A 67 -12.47 -17.59 2.68
C LEU A 67 -13.62 -17.14 1.78
N VAL A 68 -14.14 -18.02 0.92
CA VAL A 68 -15.29 -17.69 0.07
C VAL A 68 -16.54 -17.44 0.90
N ARG A 69 -16.67 -18.13 2.04
CA ARG A 69 -17.83 -18.06 2.93
C ARG A 69 -17.88 -16.79 3.77
N ILE A 70 -16.74 -16.34 4.30
CA ILE A 70 -16.65 -15.13 5.14
C ILE A 70 -16.75 -13.83 4.32
N LEU A 71 -16.34 -13.87 3.05
CA LEU A 71 -16.25 -12.65 2.23
C LEU A 71 -17.57 -11.85 2.08
N PRO A 72 -18.77 -12.45 2.03
CA PRO A 72 -20.05 -11.74 2.10
C PRO A 72 -20.32 -11.06 3.46
N GLU A 73 -19.80 -11.57 4.58
CA GLU A 73 -19.90 -10.91 5.90
C GLU A 73 -19.07 -9.62 5.91
N PHE A 74 -17.94 -9.62 5.20
CA PHE A 74 -17.02 -8.48 5.11
C PHE A 74 -17.10 -7.78 3.73
N GLU A 75 -18.28 -7.23 3.38
CA GLU A 75 -18.49 -6.52 2.10
C GLU A 75 -17.44 -5.42 1.83
N ASN A 76 -16.90 -4.80 2.90
CA ASN A 76 -15.85 -3.78 2.83
C ASN A 76 -14.52 -4.29 2.22
N PHE A 77 -14.23 -5.58 2.29
CA PHE A 77 -13.03 -6.19 1.74
C PHE A 77 -13.22 -6.58 0.26
N ARG A 78 -14.46 -6.58 -0.24
CA ARG A 78 -14.81 -6.94 -1.62
C ARG A 78 -14.55 -5.82 -2.60
N VAL A 79 -13.33 -5.33 -2.63
CA VAL A 79 -12.94 -4.17 -3.45
C VAL A 79 -11.65 -4.43 -4.21
N LYS A 80 -11.40 -3.61 -5.23
CA LYS A 80 -10.10 -3.43 -5.88
C LYS A 80 -9.78 -1.94 -5.91
N LEU A 81 -8.52 -1.58 -5.70
CA LEU A 81 -8.11 -0.19 -5.74
C LEU A 81 -7.95 0.25 -7.21
N ARG A 82 -8.55 1.38 -7.55
CA ARG A 82 -8.48 1.94 -8.89
C ARG A 82 -7.98 3.37 -8.83
N LYS A 83 -7.40 3.79 -9.95
CA LYS A 83 -6.83 5.12 -10.15
C LYS A 83 -7.69 5.90 -11.13
N GLY A 84 -8.28 7.01 -10.67
CA GLY A 84 -8.88 8.05 -11.52
C GLY A 84 -7.81 9.05 -11.98
N PHE A 85 -8.22 10.20 -12.53
CA PHE A 85 -7.27 11.23 -12.97
C PHE A 85 -6.84 12.14 -11.80
N PHE A 86 -7.76 12.44 -10.88
CA PHE A 86 -7.52 13.33 -9.73
C PHE A 86 -7.46 12.62 -8.37
N TRP A 87 -7.90 11.35 -8.31
CA TRP A 87 -8.06 10.60 -7.06
C TRP A 87 -7.99 9.07 -7.23
N TYR A 88 -7.72 8.38 -6.13
CA TYR A 88 -7.90 6.94 -6.02
C TYR A 88 -9.31 6.63 -5.49
N TYR A 89 -9.84 5.44 -5.79
CA TYR A 89 -11.13 4.98 -5.24
C TYR A 89 -11.20 3.46 -5.19
N PHE A 90 -12.11 2.91 -4.38
CA PHE A 90 -12.39 1.48 -4.33
C PHE A 90 -13.54 1.12 -5.26
N GLU A 91 -13.36 0.07 -6.06
CA GLU A 91 -14.39 -0.52 -6.93
C GLU A 91 -14.79 -1.88 -6.38
N THR A 92 -16.09 -2.19 -6.34
CA THR A 92 -16.54 -3.53 -5.92
C THR A 92 -15.95 -4.63 -6.80
N ASN A 93 -15.38 -5.64 -6.15
CA ASN A 93 -14.83 -6.83 -6.79
C ASN A 93 -15.69 -8.05 -6.46
N ASN A 94 -16.37 -8.58 -7.49
CA ASN A 94 -17.29 -9.72 -7.35
C ASN A 94 -16.62 -11.09 -7.54
N ARG A 95 -15.30 -11.11 -7.79
CA ARG A 95 -14.54 -12.37 -7.90
C ARG A 95 -14.36 -13.02 -6.54
N ASN A 96 -13.84 -14.24 -6.52
CA ASN A 96 -13.40 -14.89 -5.30
C ASN A 96 -11.88 -14.74 -5.17
N PRO A 97 -11.35 -14.37 -3.99
CA PRO A 97 -9.92 -14.42 -3.72
C PRO A 97 -9.45 -15.88 -3.65
N GLY A 98 -8.23 -16.13 -4.11
CA GLY A 98 -7.57 -17.43 -3.99
C GLY A 98 -6.69 -17.48 -2.73
N VAL A 99 -6.64 -18.65 -2.10
CA VAL A 99 -5.65 -19.01 -1.08
C VAL A 99 -4.38 -19.49 -1.78
N GLU A 100 -3.21 -19.06 -1.30
CA GLU A 100 -1.91 -19.48 -1.84
C GLU A 100 -1.00 -20.04 -0.74
N GLU A 101 -0.13 -20.98 -1.08
CA GLU A 101 0.95 -21.39 -0.18
C GLU A 101 2.00 -20.29 -0.09
N GLU A 102 2.51 -20.01 1.10
CA GLU A 102 3.53 -18.98 1.31
C GLU A 102 4.88 -19.41 0.72
N GLN A 103 5.42 -18.62 -0.21
CA GLN A 103 6.71 -18.89 -0.88
C GLN A 103 7.69 -17.70 -0.84
N SER A 104 7.36 -16.63 -0.11
CA SER A 104 8.11 -15.38 -0.12
C SER A 104 8.14 -14.71 1.24
N ALA A 105 9.01 -13.72 1.42
CA ALA A 105 9.04 -12.92 2.64
C ALA A 105 7.67 -12.34 3.03
N PRO A 106 7.42 -12.22 4.35
CA PRO A 106 6.19 -11.62 4.86
C PRO A 106 6.04 -10.15 4.48
N CYS A 107 4.78 -9.67 4.46
CA CYS A 107 4.42 -8.27 4.23
C CYS A 107 4.88 -7.72 2.87
N ARG A 108 5.04 -8.59 1.87
CA ARG A 108 5.40 -8.20 0.50
C ARG A 108 4.38 -7.21 -0.06
N PHE A 109 4.85 -6.29 -0.90
CA PHE A 109 3.99 -5.37 -1.64
C PHE A 109 2.89 -6.10 -2.41
N ILE A 110 1.65 -5.85 -2.00
CA ILE A 110 0.45 -6.21 -2.73
C ILE A 110 0.18 -5.03 -3.65
N ASP A 111 0.45 -5.17 -4.95
CA ASP A 111 0.12 -4.12 -5.92
C ASP A 111 -1.40 -3.93 -5.95
N PRO A 112 -1.92 -2.84 -5.36
CA PRO A 112 -3.35 -2.67 -5.21
C PRO A 112 -4.00 -2.29 -6.55
N HIS A 113 -3.20 -1.89 -7.55
CA HIS A 113 -3.65 -1.51 -8.89
C HIS A 113 -3.62 -2.67 -9.90
N ARG A 114 -3.08 -3.84 -9.51
CA ARG A 114 -2.89 -4.98 -10.42
C ARG A 114 -4.19 -5.73 -10.70
N GLY A 115 -4.72 -5.54 -11.91
CA GLY A 115 -5.74 -6.40 -12.52
C GLY A 115 -7.01 -6.54 -11.67
N ALA A 116 -7.44 -7.79 -11.45
CA ALA A 116 -8.66 -8.14 -10.73
C ALA A 116 -8.44 -8.60 -9.29
N ARG A 117 -7.27 -8.28 -8.72
CA ARG A 117 -6.86 -8.75 -7.39
C ARG A 117 -7.50 -7.91 -6.29
N PHE A 118 -7.60 -8.51 -5.12
CA PHE A 118 -8.00 -7.86 -3.89
C PHE A 118 -6.80 -7.12 -3.28
N PRO A 119 -7.00 -6.02 -2.54
CA PRO A 119 -5.97 -5.35 -1.76
C PRO A 119 -5.64 -6.10 -0.45
N PHE A 120 -5.77 -7.42 -0.48
CA PHE A 120 -5.39 -8.35 0.57
C PHE A 120 -5.03 -9.70 -0.05
N ARG A 121 -4.40 -10.55 0.74
CA ARG A 121 -3.95 -11.89 0.38
C ARG A 121 -4.13 -12.83 1.56
N VAL A 122 -4.64 -14.02 1.29
CA VAL A 122 -4.71 -15.11 2.28
C VAL A 122 -3.73 -16.16 1.83
N SER A 123 -2.82 -16.54 2.71
CA SER A 123 -1.86 -17.60 2.46
C SER A 123 -1.74 -18.53 3.65
N TYR A 124 -1.10 -19.68 3.46
CA TYR A 124 -0.83 -20.62 4.55
C TYR A 124 0.58 -21.19 4.45
N TYR A 125 1.13 -21.63 5.58
CA TYR A 125 2.39 -22.36 5.64
C TYR A 125 2.41 -23.25 6.89
N GLY A 126 2.56 -24.56 6.70
CA GLY A 126 2.50 -25.52 7.80
C GLY A 126 1.19 -25.38 8.61
N CYS A 127 1.30 -24.97 9.87
CA CYS A 127 0.16 -24.75 10.77
C CYS A 127 -0.32 -23.28 10.83
N ARG A 128 0.18 -22.40 9.96
CA ARG A 128 -0.13 -20.96 10.02
C ARG A 128 -1.08 -20.55 8.90
N ILE A 129 -2.15 -19.83 9.27
CA ILE A 129 -2.99 -19.08 8.33
C ILE A 129 -2.54 -17.61 8.39
N ASN A 130 -2.15 -17.06 7.25
CA ASN A 130 -1.68 -15.69 7.10
C ASN A 130 -2.73 -14.84 6.39
N PHE A 131 -3.12 -13.73 7.01
CA PHE A 131 -3.90 -12.67 6.37
C PHE A 131 -3.02 -11.42 6.19
N GLU A 132 -2.68 -11.10 4.96
CA GLU A 132 -1.92 -9.90 4.61
C GLU A 132 -2.83 -8.88 3.95
N VAL A 133 -2.76 -7.64 4.40
CA VAL A 133 -3.65 -6.60 3.91
C VAL A 133 -2.92 -5.29 3.66
N PHE A 134 -3.28 -4.64 2.56
CA PHE A 134 -2.84 -3.30 2.27
C PHE A 134 -3.47 -2.33 3.27
N HIS A 135 -2.66 -1.54 3.96
CA HIS A 135 -3.14 -0.67 5.05
C HIS A 135 -4.18 0.38 4.59
N GLY A 136 -4.27 0.69 3.30
CA GLY A 136 -5.34 1.52 2.77
C GLY A 136 -6.73 0.87 2.79
N LEU A 137 -6.86 -0.45 3.04
CA LEU A 137 -8.15 -1.15 3.07
C LEU A 137 -8.82 -1.10 4.46
N THR A 138 -8.04 -1.31 5.51
CA THR A 138 -8.50 -1.46 6.90
C THR A 138 -7.35 -1.20 7.87
N ASP A 139 -7.67 -0.94 9.14
CA ASP A 139 -6.69 -0.84 10.21
C ASP A 139 -6.42 -2.20 10.87
N GLY A 140 -5.51 -2.21 11.87
CA GLY A 140 -5.11 -3.43 12.56
C GLY A 140 -6.25 -4.19 13.23
N LEU A 141 -7.24 -3.49 13.79
CA LEU A 141 -8.38 -4.14 14.47
C LEU A 141 -9.36 -4.74 13.45
N GLY A 142 -9.67 -4.01 12.37
CA GLY A 142 -10.52 -4.54 11.31
C GLY A 142 -9.91 -5.76 10.62
N ALA A 143 -8.58 -5.75 10.42
CA ALA A 143 -7.85 -6.91 9.94
C ALA A 143 -7.84 -8.08 10.94
N LEU A 144 -7.68 -7.80 12.25
CA LEU A 144 -7.69 -8.83 13.29
C LEU A 144 -9.02 -9.56 13.35
N ARG A 145 -10.13 -8.80 13.31
CA ARG A 145 -11.48 -9.39 13.27
C ARG A 145 -11.67 -10.27 12.04
N PHE A 146 -11.23 -9.83 10.86
CA PHE A 146 -11.29 -10.65 9.65
C PHE A 146 -10.47 -11.94 9.79
N ALA A 147 -9.24 -11.83 10.29
CA ALA A 147 -8.35 -12.98 10.47
C ALA A 147 -8.88 -13.98 11.51
N SER A 148 -9.41 -13.50 12.65
CA SER A 148 -10.06 -14.33 13.66
C SER A 148 -11.27 -15.06 13.09
N ARG A 149 -12.20 -14.35 12.45
CA ARG A 149 -13.41 -14.95 11.85
C ARG A 149 -13.07 -15.93 10.72
N LEU A 150 -12.05 -15.64 9.91
CA LEU A 150 -11.57 -16.57 8.86
C LEU A 150 -11.07 -17.87 9.49
N THR A 151 -10.32 -17.75 10.58
CA THR A 151 -9.80 -18.89 11.35
C THR A 151 -10.93 -19.70 11.98
N GLU A 152 -11.95 -19.04 12.54
CA GLU A 152 -13.13 -19.70 13.10
C GLU A 152 -13.87 -20.51 12.04
N HIS A 153 -14.20 -19.91 10.90
CA HIS A 153 -14.89 -20.63 9.82
C HIS A 153 -14.05 -21.79 9.25
N TYR A 154 -12.73 -21.66 9.22
CA TYR A 154 -11.86 -22.77 8.88
C TYR A 154 -11.98 -23.90 9.90
N LEU A 155 -11.88 -23.61 11.19
CA LEU A 155 -11.98 -24.61 12.25
C LEU A 155 -13.38 -25.23 12.37
N GLU A 156 -14.44 -24.47 12.10
CA GLU A 156 -15.82 -25.00 12.00
C GLU A 156 -15.92 -26.06 10.90
N LEU A 157 -15.27 -25.83 9.75
CA LEU A 157 -15.24 -26.81 8.66
C LEU A 157 -14.40 -28.05 9.02
N VAL A 158 -13.26 -27.86 9.68
CA VAL A 158 -12.38 -28.96 10.13
C VAL A 158 -13.09 -29.84 11.17
N LYS A 159 -13.68 -29.22 12.20
CA LYS A 159 -14.37 -29.92 13.30
C LYS A 159 -15.81 -30.33 12.95
N LYS A 160 -16.32 -29.96 11.77
CA LYS A 160 -17.71 -30.19 11.32
C LYS A 160 -18.75 -29.62 12.31
N LEU A 161 -18.44 -28.47 12.90
CA LEU A 161 -19.33 -27.78 13.84
C LEU A 161 -20.43 -26.99 13.11
N PRO A 162 -21.57 -26.72 13.75
CA PRO A 162 -22.58 -25.83 13.22
C PRO A 162 -21.99 -24.43 13.01
N ILE A 163 -22.25 -23.90 11.83
CA ILE A 163 -21.61 -22.67 11.38
C ILE A 163 -22.42 -21.48 11.85
N VAL A 164 -21.77 -20.63 12.64
CA VAL A 164 -22.41 -19.42 13.16
C VAL A 164 -22.13 -18.28 12.18
N VAL A 165 -23.14 -17.96 11.39
CA VAL A 165 -23.15 -16.76 10.54
C VAL A 165 -23.72 -15.62 11.39
N GLN A 166 -22.90 -14.60 11.66
CA GLN A 166 -23.42 -13.37 12.25
C GLN A 166 -24.08 -12.54 11.15
N GLU A 167 -25.38 -12.27 11.28
CA GLU A 167 -26.09 -11.39 10.34
C GLU A 167 -25.50 -9.98 10.42
N ARG A 168 -24.78 -9.58 9.35
CA ARG A 168 -24.38 -8.20 9.04
C ARG A 168 -24.05 -7.34 10.27
N GLU A 169 -23.08 -7.75 11.08
CA GLU A 169 -22.50 -6.84 12.10
C GLU A 169 -21.84 -5.61 11.45
N PHE A 170 -21.43 -5.72 10.18
CA PHE A 170 -20.59 -4.71 9.56
C PHE A 170 -21.39 -3.80 8.65
N SER A 171 -21.86 -2.70 9.23
CA SER A 171 -22.43 -1.60 8.45
C SER A 171 -21.41 -1.16 7.37
N PRO A 172 -21.80 -1.09 6.09
CA PRO A 172 -20.96 -0.45 5.08
C PRO A 172 -20.68 0.98 5.56
N LEU A 173 -19.42 1.43 5.44
CA LEU A 173 -19.00 2.80 5.75
C LEU A 173 -20.14 3.79 5.46
N ARG A 174 -20.73 4.38 6.51
CA ARG A 174 -21.34 5.70 6.31
C ARG A 174 -20.16 6.61 6.03
N GLU A 175 -20.14 7.25 4.86
CA GLU A 175 -19.08 8.17 4.42
C GLU A 175 -18.81 9.34 5.41
N ASP A 176 -19.57 9.40 6.51
CA ASP A 176 -19.72 10.51 7.43
C ASP A 176 -19.06 10.35 8.80
N ASP A 177 -18.48 9.22 9.24
CA ASP A 177 -18.04 9.12 10.65
C ASP A 177 -16.93 10.13 11.01
N TYR A 178 -15.94 10.35 10.14
CA TYR A 178 -14.96 11.43 10.33
C TYR A 178 -15.57 12.84 10.19
N LEU A 179 -16.61 13.01 9.37
CA LEU A 179 -17.29 14.28 9.15
C LEU A 179 -18.27 14.63 10.28
N ARG A 180 -18.85 13.61 10.94
CA ARG A 180 -19.75 13.73 12.10
C ARG A 180 -19.04 14.26 13.33
N HIS A 181 -17.78 13.85 13.51
CA HIS A 181 -16.94 14.30 14.63
C HIS A 181 -16.02 15.47 14.26
N TYR A 182 -16.18 16.06 13.06
CA TYR A 182 -15.37 17.20 12.65
C TYR A 182 -15.81 18.49 13.36
N ARG A 183 -14.90 19.09 14.13
CA ARG A 183 -15.00 20.47 14.64
C ARG A 183 -13.84 21.30 14.11
N LYS A 184 -14.12 22.52 13.63
CA LYS A 184 -13.10 23.43 13.10
C LYS A 184 -12.29 24.02 14.26
N LEU A 185 -11.12 23.46 14.50
CA LEU A 185 -10.18 23.87 15.55
C LEU A 185 -9.02 24.72 14.97
N PRO A 186 -8.41 25.63 15.76
CA PRO A 186 -7.26 26.42 15.34
C PRO A 186 -6.04 25.54 15.03
N HIS A 187 -5.26 25.91 14.01
CA HIS A 187 -4.17 25.09 13.50
C HIS A 187 -2.92 25.23 14.38
N ARG A 188 -2.32 24.11 14.79
CA ARG A 188 -0.94 24.08 15.31
C ARG A 188 -0.03 23.28 14.39
N HIS A 189 1.13 23.84 14.07
CA HIS A 189 2.15 23.15 13.27
C HIS A 189 2.79 22.02 14.08
N TYR A 190 2.77 20.79 13.54
CA TYR A 190 3.60 19.71 14.05
C TYR A 190 5.06 19.97 13.69
N ASN A 191 5.90 20.25 14.69
CA ASN A 191 7.34 20.33 14.52
C ASN A 191 7.93 18.92 14.47
N SER A 192 8.12 18.37 13.27
CA SER A 192 8.76 17.07 13.09
C SER A 192 10.27 17.24 12.84
N ARG A 193 11.08 17.21 13.90
CA ARG A 193 12.54 17.12 13.77
C ARG A 193 12.94 15.68 13.38
N PRO A 194 14.00 15.47 12.59
CA PRO A 194 14.48 14.13 12.28
C PRO A 194 14.93 13.37 13.54
N ALA A 195 14.40 12.16 13.72
CA ALA A 195 14.76 11.27 14.82
C ALA A 195 16.04 10.47 14.52
N ILE A 196 16.58 9.81 15.54
CA ILE A 196 17.63 8.79 15.38
C ILE A 196 17.09 7.65 14.52
N ALA A 197 17.93 7.10 13.63
CA ALA A 197 17.59 5.96 12.80
C ALA A 197 18.44 4.76 13.23
N ILE A 198 17.81 3.58 13.31
CA ILE A 198 18.45 2.30 13.65
C ILE A 198 19.51 1.96 12.60
N GLN A 199 20.76 1.76 12.98
CA GLN A 199 21.88 1.50 12.05
C GLN A 199 22.14 0.01 11.84
N GLY A 200 22.83 -0.33 10.74
CA GLY A 200 23.19 -1.71 10.37
C GLY A 200 23.28 -1.92 8.86
N GLU A 201 23.47 -3.17 8.45
CA GLU A 201 23.47 -3.61 7.06
C GLU A 201 22.03 -3.89 6.57
N PHE A 202 21.69 -3.40 5.37
CA PHE A 202 20.38 -3.67 4.78
C PHE A 202 20.29 -5.08 4.21
N LEU A 203 19.21 -5.78 4.54
CA LEU A 203 18.86 -7.03 3.89
C LEU A 203 18.53 -6.82 2.40
N PRO A 204 18.69 -7.86 1.57
CA PRO A 204 18.20 -7.83 0.19
C PRO A 204 16.73 -7.42 0.11
N PHE A 205 16.38 -6.71 -0.96
CA PHE A 205 15.07 -6.06 -1.16
C PHE A 205 13.82 -6.96 -0.98
N ASP A 206 13.96 -8.25 -1.16
CA ASP A 206 12.89 -9.25 -1.07
C ASP A 206 12.96 -10.09 0.21
N GLN A 207 13.74 -9.63 1.20
CA GLN A 207 13.87 -10.24 2.51
C GLN A 207 13.46 -9.26 3.61
N MET A 208 12.97 -9.82 4.71
CA MET A 208 12.65 -9.08 5.93
C MET A 208 12.87 -10.02 7.10
N ALA A 209 13.76 -9.64 8.02
CA ALA A 209 13.97 -10.41 9.24
C ALA A 209 12.76 -10.28 10.15
N VAL A 210 12.40 -11.40 10.79
CA VAL A 210 11.34 -11.47 11.79
C VAL A 210 11.92 -12.13 13.04
N LEU A 211 11.80 -11.46 14.18
CA LEU A 211 12.10 -12.03 15.48
C LEU A 211 10.94 -11.75 16.43
N GLN A 212 10.37 -12.83 16.97
CA GLN A 212 9.20 -12.82 17.83
C GLN A 212 9.58 -13.22 19.24
N GLY A 213 8.89 -12.64 20.21
CA GLY A 213 8.94 -13.04 21.61
C GLY A 213 7.53 -13.17 22.15
N THR A 214 7.20 -14.34 22.68
CA THR A 214 5.92 -14.62 23.34
C THR A 214 6.12 -14.61 24.84
N ILE A 215 5.30 -13.84 25.55
CA ILE A 215 5.35 -13.67 27.00
C ILE A 215 3.98 -13.87 27.63
N GLU A 216 3.97 -14.32 28.88
CA GLU A 216 2.74 -14.40 29.67
C GLU A 216 2.28 -13.00 30.10
N VAL A 217 1.02 -12.67 29.82
CA VAL A 217 0.43 -11.36 30.16
C VAL A 217 0.38 -11.16 31.67
N SER A 218 0.19 -12.24 32.45
CA SER A 218 0.17 -12.20 33.91
C SER A 218 1.51 -11.70 34.48
N ALA A 219 2.63 -12.23 33.99
CA ALA A 219 3.98 -11.82 34.40
C ALA A 219 4.24 -10.34 34.06
N LEU A 220 3.89 -9.93 32.84
CA LEU A 220 4.03 -8.53 32.41
C LEU A 220 3.15 -7.59 33.25
N LYS A 221 1.91 -7.99 33.57
CA LYS A 221 1.01 -7.21 34.43
C LYS A 221 1.57 -7.01 35.83
N THR A 222 2.23 -8.03 36.40
CA THR A 222 2.88 -7.91 37.72
C THR A 222 3.94 -6.81 37.70
N GLU A 223 4.79 -6.78 36.67
CA GLU A 223 5.80 -5.73 36.54
C GLU A 223 5.18 -4.35 36.30
N CYS A 224 4.20 -4.26 35.40
CA CYS A 224 3.45 -3.02 35.14
C CYS A 224 2.78 -2.44 36.40
N ARG A 225 2.29 -3.31 37.30
CA ARG A 225 1.67 -2.90 38.57
C ARG A 225 2.68 -2.27 39.55
N LYS A 226 3.93 -2.75 39.59
CA LYS A 226 4.97 -2.17 40.46
C LYS A 226 5.25 -0.71 40.13
N VAL A 227 5.19 -0.36 38.85
CA VAL A 227 5.45 1.00 38.34
C VAL A 227 4.17 1.80 38.03
N GLY A 228 2.98 1.21 38.23
CA GLY A 228 1.70 1.92 38.11
C GLY A 228 1.27 2.32 36.69
N VAL A 229 1.71 1.60 35.64
CA VAL A 229 1.40 1.96 34.24
C VAL A 229 0.71 0.84 33.46
N SER A 230 0.11 1.16 32.32
CA SER A 230 -0.48 0.15 31.42
C SER A 230 0.60 -0.62 30.66
N ILE A 231 0.25 -1.82 30.15
CA ILE A 231 1.14 -2.65 29.33
C ILE A 231 1.71 -1.85 28.14
N THR A 232 0.86 -1.09 27.43
CA THR A 232 1.31 -0.30 26.27
C THR A 232 2.29 0.80 26.67
N LYS A 233 2.05 1.51 27.78
CA LYS A 233 2.97 2.54 28.31
C LYS A 233 4.32 1.91 28.68
N TYR A 234 4.28 0.80 29.41
CA TYR A 234 5.49 0.08 29.82
C TYR A 234 6.31 -0.39 28.62
N LEU A 235 5.69 -1.10 27.67
CA LEU A 235 6.38 -1.59 26.48
C LEU A 235 6.92 -0.44 25.62
N ALA A 236 6.17 0.66 25.45
CA ALA A 236 6.65 1.83 24.73
C ALA A 236 7.88 2.46 25.40
N ALA A 237 7.89 2.53 26.74
CA ALA A 237 9.04 3.03 27.51
C ALA A 237 10.25 2.10 27.39
N VAL A 238 10.07 0.78 27.52
CA VAL A 238 11.14 -0.20 27.37
C VAL A 238 11.69 -0.22 25.94
N LEU A 239 10.85 -0.05 24.92
CA LEU A 239 11.31 0.10 23.52
C LEU A 239 12.14 1.36 23.32
N LEU A 240 11.71 2.51 23.86
CA LEU A 240 12.49 3.75 23.80
C LEU A 240 13.82 3.60 24.53
N TRP A 241 13.81 2.98 25.71
CA TRP A 241 15.01 2.66 26.47
C TRP A 241 15.96 1.76 25.67
N ALA A 242 15.45 0.67 25.09
CA ALA A 242 16.23 -0.24 24.25
C ALA A 242 16.85 0.47 23.04
N ILE A 243 16.12 1.36 22.37
CA ILE A 243 16.67 2.17 21.27
C ILE A 243 17.80 3.05 21.77
N ILE A 244 17.62 3.75 22.90
CA ILE A 244 18.64 4.63 23.47
C ILE A 244 19.91 3.83 23.80
N GLN A 245 19.78 2.68 24.44
CA GLN A 245 20.93 1.87 24.85
C GLN A 245 21.66 1.20 23.67
N THR A 246 20.96 0.88 22.58
CA THR A 246 21.55 0.15 21.44
C THR A 246 22.03 1.05 20.31
N GLU A 247 21.35 2.17 20.07
CA GLU A 247 21.63 3.07 18.94
C GLU A 247 22.41 4.33 19.33
N THR A 248 22.74 4.51 20.61
CA THR A 248 23.42 5.71 21.11
C THR A 248 24.51 5.34 22.11
N ASP A 249 25.34 6.31 22.51
CA ASP A 249 26.40 6.12 23.50
C ASP A 249 25.87 6.10 24.95
N GLY A 250 24.55 6.21 25.13
CA GLY A 250 23.89 6.27 26.43
C GLY A 250 24.17 7.55 27.22
N LYS A 251 24.84 8.55 26.63
CA LYS A 251 25.23 9.80 27.31
C LYS A 251 24.46 10.99 26.77
N THR A 252 24.66 11.32 25.49
CA THR A 252 24.08 12.53 24.88
C THR A 252 23.48 12.24 23.51
N LEU A 253 22.20 12.51 23.39
CA LEU A 253 21.40 12.29 22.19
C LEU A 253 21.54 13.48 21.22
N LYS A 254 22.21 13.26 20.09
CA LYS A 254 22.34 14.28 19.02
C LYS A 254 21.00 14.62 18.34
N ARG A 255 20.04 13.68 18.36
CA ARG A 255 18.70 13.78 17.77
C ARG A 255 17.70 13.11 18.71
N PRO A 256 16.41 13.47 18.64
CA PRO A 256 15.40 12.80 19.46
C PRO A 256 15.27 11.32 19.07
N VAL A 257 14.96 10.48 20.06
CA VAL A 257 14.49 9.11 19.82
C VAL A 257 12.97 9.15 19.87
N ALA A 258 12.30 8.65 18.84
CA ALA A 258 10.86 8.80 18.71
C ALA A 258 10.17 7.49 18.31
N LEU A 259 9.13 7.15 19.05
CA LEU A 259 8.28 6.00 18.82
C LEU A 259 6.93 6.46 18.27
N ASN A 260 6.57 5.92 17.11
CA ASN A 260 5.30 6.17 16.47
C ASN A 260 4.26 5.14 16.94
N LEU A 261 3.21 5.59 17.63
CA LEU A 261 2.20 4.74 18.26
C LEU A 261 0.81 5.00 17.64
N PRO A 262 0.27 4.06 16.84
CA PRO A 262 -1.12 4.11 16.39
C PRO A 262 -2.08 3.85 17.56
N VAL A 263 -3.11 4.66 17.67
CA VAL A 263 -4.16 4.58 18.71
C VAL A 263 -5.52 4.39 18.06
N ASN A 264 -6.26 3.38 18.53
CA ASN A 264 -7.62 3.12 18.07
C ASN A 264 -8.56 4.26 18.51
N LEU A 265 -9.20 4.93 17.55
CA LEU A 265 -10.09 6.04 17.85
C LEU A 265 -11.47 5.57 18.31
N ARG A 266 -11.85 4.31 18.07
CA ARG A 266 -13.19 3.77 18.40
C ARG A 266 -13.50 3.77 19.89
N SER A 267 -12.48 3.72 20.75
CA SER A 267 -12.67 3.83 22.20
C SER A 267 -12.99 5.25 22.66
N PHE A 268 -12.75 6.26 21.80
CA PHE A 268 -12.96 7.68 22.10
C PHE A 268 -14.18 8.28 21.36
N PHE A 269 -14.51 7.69 20.22
CA PHE A 269 -15.63 8.06 19.37
C PHE A 269 -16.39 6.78 19.04
N GLU A 270 -17.61 6.63 19.58
CA GLU A 270 -18.51 5.47 19.48
C GLU A 270 -18.78 5.05 18.02
N SER A 271 -17.80 4.44 17.35
CA SER A 271 -17.84 4.05 15.94
C SER A 271 -17.51 2.58 15.78
N GLU A 272 -18.35 1.87 15.02
CA GLU A 272 -18.20 0.45 14.71
C GLU A 272 -17.52 0.20 13.35
N THR A 273 -16.97 1.24 12.71
CA THR A 273 -16.43 1.14 11.35
C THR A 273 -15.24 0.17 11.26
N LEU A 274 -15.18 -0.66 10.22
CA LEU A 274 -13.98 -1.46 9.88
C LEU A 274 -12.95 -0.69 9.01
N ALA A 275 -13.24 0.57 8.70
CA ALA A 275 -12.32 1.44 7.95
C ALA A 275 -11.11 1.85 8.82
N ASN A 276 -10.13 2.53 8.22
CA ASN A 276 -9.04 3.13 8.98
C ASN A 276 -9.61 4.15 9.98
N PHE A 277 -9.69 3.80 11.26
CA PHE A 277 -10.15 4.71 12.31
C PHE A 277 -9.16 4.72 13.48
N PHE A 278 -7.95 5.19 13.17
CA PHE A 278 -6.86 5.34 14.12
C PHE A 278 -6.21 6.72 13.97
N ALA A 279 -5.62 7.20 15.06
CA ALA A 279 -4.71 8.34 15.06
C ALA A 279 -3.30 7.85 15.37
N VAL A 280 -2.32 8.70 15.08
CA VAL A 280 -0.92 8.37 15.33
C VAL A 280 -0.37 9.39 16.31
N VAL A 281 0.20 8.89 17.39
CA VAL A 281 0.83 9.69 18.43
C VAL A 281 2.32 9.44 18.37
N ASN A 282 3.11 10.52 18.40
CA ASN A 282 4.57 10.43 18.41
C ASN A 282 5.05 10.66 19.85
N ILE A 283 5.58 9.61 20.47
CA ILE A 283 6.16 9.66 21.81
C ILE A 283 7.67 9.76 21.63
N SER A 284 8.29 10.80 22.17
CA SER A 284 9.71 11.05 21.92
C SER A 284 10.49 11.41 23.17
N TRP A 285 11.75 10.99 23.19
CA TRP A 285 12.76 11.54 24.09
C TRP A 285 13.57 12.59 23.33
N ALA A 286 13.67 13.79 23.88
CA ALA A 286 14.29 14.94 23.21
C ALA A 286 15.81 14.75 23.03
N ALA A 287 16.39 15.48 22.07
CA ALA A 287 17.84 15.59 21.97
C ALA A 287 18.41 16.28 23.22
N GLY A 288 19.60 15.89 23.65
CA GLY A 288 20.22 16.36 24.89
C GLY A 288 20.65 15.21 25.80
N LYS A 289 20.45 15.35 27.11
CA LYS A 289 20.82 14.34 28.10
C LYS A 289 20.03 13.04 27.90
N ALA A 290 20.73 11.91 27.84
CA ALA A 290 20.10 10.60 27.86
C ALA A 290 19.47 10.32 29.24
N PRO A 291 18.39 9.51 29.32
CA PRO A 291 17.82 9.09 30.60
C PRO A 291 18.84 8.30 31.40
N GLU A 292 18.93 8.57 32.71
CA GLU A 292 19.82 7.83 33.61
C GLU A 292 19.19 6.51 34.07
N ALA A 293 17.85 6.47 34.15
CA ALA A 293 17.09 5.33 34.62
C ALA A 293 15.84 5.09 33.77
N LEU A 294 15.33 3.85 33.77
CA LEU A 294 14.13 3.48 33.01
C LEU A 294 12.88 4.21 33.54
N GLU A 295 12.84 4.47 34.84
CA GLU A 295 11.74 5.12 35.53
C GLU A 295 11.48 6.54 34.96
N GLU A 296 12.54 7.25 34.56
CA GLU A 296 12.43 8.55 33.88
C GLU A 296 11.74 8.42 32.52
N VAL A 297 12.09 7.37 31.77
CA VAL A 297 11.48 7.09 30.47
C VAL A 297 10.01 6.70 30.64
N ILE A 298 9.69 5.86 31.62
CA ILE A 298 8.31 5.48 31.95
C ILE A 298 7.47 6.70 32.30
N ALA A 299 7.98 7.59 33.16
CA ALA A 299 7.29 8.82 33.53
C ALA A 299 7.06 9.75 32.33
N SER A 300 8.09 9.93 31.50
CA SER A 300 8.02 10.76 30.29
C SER A 300 7.01 10.21 29.26
N VAL A 301 7.05 8.90 28.98
CA VAL A 301 6.11 8.22 28.09
C VAL A 301 4.70 8.33 28.62
N SER A 302 4.50 8.07 29.91
CA SER A 302 3.18 8.11 30.54
C SER A 302 2.56 9.49 30.41
N ARG A 303 3.30 10.55 30.77
CA ARG A 303 2.86 11.93 30.61
C ARG A 303 2.52 12.27 29.16
N GLN A 304 3.40 11.95 28.20
CA GLN A 304 3.15 12.24 26.78
C GLN A 304 1.92 11.51 26.24
N MET A 305 1.71 10.25 26.64
CA MET A 305 0.52 9.49 26.25
C MET A 305 -0.75 10.08 26.88
N ASP A 306 -0.70 10.47 28.15
CA ASP A 306 -1.86 11.07 28.85
C ASP A 306 -2.22 12.47 28.31
N GLU A 307 -1.24 13.24 27.85
CA GLU A 307 -1.46 14.57 27.25
C GLU A 307 -1.94 14.49 25.79
N GLN A 308 -1.48 13.50 25.02
CA GLN A 308 -1.75 13.40 23.58
C GLN A 308 -2.93 12.47 23.24
N ILE A 309 -3.21 11.46 24.06
CA ILE A 309 -4.30 10.48 23.85
C ILE A 309 -5.54 10.93 24.62
N VAL A 310 -6.01 12.13 24.28
CA VAL A 310 -7.25 12.71 24.80
C VAL A 310 -8.15 13.10 23.65
N LYS A 311 -9.47 13.01 23.86
CA LYS A 311 -10.48 13.23 22.82
C LYS A 311 -10.24 14.52 22.04
N ASP A 312 -10.00 15.63 22.74
CA ASP A 312 -9.80 16.95 22.13
C ASP A 312 -8.58 16.98 21.18
N ARG A 313 -7.45 16.37 21.57
CA ARG A 313 -6.24 16.29 20.73
C ARG A 313 -6.43 15.39 19.52
N LEU A 314 -7.20 14.32 19.69
CA LEU A 314 -7.56 13.43 18.59
C LEU A 314 -8.51 14.13 17.61
N GLU A 315 -9.48 14.93 18.10
CA GLU A 315 -10.36 15.78 17.28
C GLU A 315 -9.58 16.84 16.47
N GLU A 316 -8.58 17.50 17.08
CA GLU A 316 -7.68 18.44 16.39
C GLU A 316 -6.96 17.77 15.21
N THR A 317 -6.43 16.55 15.43
CA THR A 317 -5.71 15.78 14.41
C THR A 317 -6.63 15.39 13.26
N ILE A 318 -7.86 14.97 13.56
CA ILE A 318 -8.89 14.67 12.56
C ILE A 318 -9.25 15.93 11.76
N SER A 319 -9.46 17.05 12.44
CA SER A 319 -9.80 18.35 11.83
C SER A 319 -8.73 18.81 10.84
N TYR A 320 -7.45 18.72 11.20
CA TYR A 320 -6.35 19.07 10.32
C TYR A 320 -6.34 18.24 9.03
N ASN A 321 -6.54 16.93 9.13
CA ASN A 321 -6.54 16.03 7.97
C ASN A 321 -7.75 16.25 7.05
N VAL A 322 -8.94 16.51 7.61
CA VAL A 322 -10.19 16.70 6.85
C VAL A 322 -10.25 18.10 6.20
N SER A 323 -9.75 19.14 6.87
CA SER A 323 -9.79 20.52 6.36
C SER A 323 -8.97 20.74 5.08
N ASN A 324 -7.83 20.05 4.93
CA ASN A 324 -7.03 20.08 3.71
C ASN A 324 -7.73 19.41 2.51
N GLU A 325 -8.61 18.44 2.75
CA GLU A 325 -9.40 17.78 1.70
C GLU A 325 -10.56 18.65 1.18
N LYS A 326 -11.03 19.61 1.99
CA LYS A 326 -12.15 20.50 1.61
C LYS A 326 -11.77 21.59 0.60
N LYS A 327 -10.49 21.89 0.42
CA LYS A 327 -10.00 22.92 -0.51
C LYS A 327 -10.18 22.50 -1.97
N TRP A 328 -11.04 23.19 -2.72
CA TRP A 328 -11.42 22.84 -4.10
C TRP A 328 -10.23 22.79 -5.07
N TYR A 329 -9.27 23.71 -4.93
CA TYR A 329 -8.08 23.77 -5.78
C TYR A 329 -7.15 22.57 -5.57
N VAL A 330 -7.04 22.06 -4.34
CA VAL A 330 -6.27 20.83 -4.04
C VAL A 330 -6.90 19.63 -4.74
N ARG A 331 -8.23 19.59 -4.87
CA ARG A 331 -8.93 18.49 -5.57
C ARG A 331 -8.64 18.49 -7.07
N ALA A 332 -8.55 19.66 -7.69
CA ALA A 332 -8.28 19.83 -9.12
C ALA A 332 -6.84 19.47 -9.55
N ILE A 333 -5.91 19.31 -8.62
CA ILE A 333 -4.53 18.92 -8.96
C ILE A 333 -4.51 17.48 -9.50
N PRO A 334 -3.90 17.20 -10.68
CA PRO A 334 -3.75 15.86 -11.21
C PRO A 334 -3.00 14.91 -10.27
N LEU A 335 -3.33 13.61 -10.32
CA LEU A 335 -2.72 12.62 -9.42
C LEU A 335 -1.21 12.51 -9.53
N PHE A 336 -0.60 12.72 -10.70
CA PHE A 336 0.85 12.59 -10.85
C PHE A 336 1.60 13.68 -10.08
N VAL A 337 1.06 14.90 -10.05
CA VAL A 337 1.61 16.01 -9.24
C VAL A 337 1.38 15.74 -7.76
N LYS A 338 0.16 15.31 -7.39
CA LYS A 338 -0.14 14.89 -6.00
C LYS A 338 0.80 13.79 -5.55
N HIS A 339 1.08 12.81 -6.40
CA HIS A 339 1.96 11.69 -6.09
C HIS A 339 3.39 12.16 -5.77
N LEU A 340 3.96 13.06 -6.59
CA LEU A 340 5.27 13.64 -6.33
C LEU A 340 5.31 14.43 -5.01
N ALA A 341 4.32 15.30 -4.80
CA ALA A 341 4.21 16.08 -3.56
C ALA A 341 4.07 15.17 -2.33
N MET A 342 3.23 14.15 -2.40
CA MET A 342 3.03 13.18 -1.32
C MET A 342 4.28 12.34 -1.05
N GLN A 343 5.06 11.98 -2.08
CA GLN A 343 6.35 11.31 -1.89
C GLN A 343 7.36 12.20 -1.16
N LEU A 344 7.43 13.49 -1.49
CA LEU A 344 8.30 14.46 -0.80
C LEU A 344 7.86 14.67 0.64
N ILE A 345 6.56 14.88 0.89
CA ILE A 345 6.00 15.01 2.24
C ILE A 345 6.32 13.75 3.06
N PHE A 346 6.10 12.56 2.51
CA PHE A 346 6.40 11.31 3.19
C PHE A 346 7.90 11.13 3.49
N LEU A 347 8.79 11.52 2.56
CA LEU A 347 10.24 11.49 2.80
C LEU A 347 10.65 12.37 3.98
N HIS A 348 9.97 13.49 4.19
CA HIS A 348 10.20 14.35 5.35
C HIS A 348 9.56 13.80 6.64
N THR A 349 8.29 13.37 6.60
CA THR A 349 7.57 12.91 7.80
C THR A 349 8.02 11.53 8.29
N SER A 350 8.42 10.62 7.39
CA SER A 350 8.92 9.30 7.78
C SER A 350 10.22 9.34 8.59
N ARG A 351 10.95 10.46 8.54
CA ARG A 351 12.19 10.68 9.32
C ARG A 351 11.90 11.22 10.73
N ALA A 352 10.64 11.49 11.07
CA ALA A 352 10.23 12.06 12.35
C ALA A 352 10.19 11.05 13.50
N HIS A 353 10.33 9.75 13.20
CA HIS A 353 10.30 8.68 14.18
C HIS A 353 11.35 7.60 13.88
N THR A 354 11.85 6.97 14.93
CA THR A 354 12.86 5.92 14.90
C THR A 354 12.24 4.55 14.57
N MET A 355 11.12 4.24 15.21
CA MET A 355 10.41 2.96 15.07
C MET A 355 8.90 3.17 15.22
N THR A 356 8.10 2.26 14.66
CA THR A 356 6.65 2.19 14.91
C THR A 356 6.35 1.01 15.84
N PHE A 357 5.59 1.27 16.90
CA PHE A 357 5.04 0.24 17.78
C PHE A 357 3.52 0.17 17.59
N SER A 358 3.00 -0.97 17.14
CA SER A 358 1.59 -1.17 16.87
C SER A 358 1.02 -2.25 17.78
N ASN A 359 0.19 -1.85 18.74
CA ASN A 359 -0.53 -2.78 19.60
C ASN A 359 -2.00 -2.83 19.19
N ILE A 360 -2.46 -3.97 18.67
CA ILE A 360 -3.84 -4.16 18.20
C ILE A 360 -4.77 -4.74 19.26
N GLY A 361 -4.24 -5.03 20.45
CA GLY A 361 -5.01 -5.57 21.57
C GLY A 361 -5.25 -7.09 21.49
N PRO A 362 -6.25 -7.60 22.23
CA PRO A 362 -6.53 -9.03 22.28
C PRO A 362 -7.31 -9.52 21.07
N ALA A 363 -6.85 -10.63 20.49
CA ALA A 363 -7.61 -11.43 19.55
C ALA A 363 -8.68 -12.22 20.30
N GLN A 364 -9.91 -12.20 19.79
CA GLN A 364 -11.04 -12.93 20.34
C GLN A 364 -11.44 -14.05 19.38
N VAL A 365 -11.70 -15.22 19.94
CA VAL A 365 -12.15 -16.43 19.24
C VAL A 365 -13.15 -17.16 20.16
N ARG A 366 -14.16 -17.82 19.60
CA ARG A 366 -15.11 -18.67 20.32
C ARG A 366 -14.42 -19.72 21.19
N GLU A 367 -14.94 -19.93 22.40
CA GLU A 367 -14.34 -20.82 23.41
C GLU A 367 -14.09 -22.24 22.89
N GLU A 368 -15.07 -22.82 22.18
CA GLU A 368 -15.02 -24.17 21.59
C GLU A 368 -13.87 -24.38 20.58
N LEU A 369 -13.31 -23.28 20.06
CA LEU A 369 -12.28 -23.29 19.02
C LEU A 369 -10.90 -22.94 19.55
N LYS A 370 -10.79 -22.39 20.77
CA LYS A 370 -9.52 -21.94 21.34
C LYS A 370 -8.48 -23.06 21.42
N ASP A 371 -8.93 -24.27 21.76
CA ASP A 371 -8.05 -25.45 21.88
C ASP A 371 -7.31 -25.82 20.60
N SER A 372 -7.74 -25.34 19.44
CA SER A 372 -7.09 -25.62 18.15
C SER A 372 -6.09 -24.54 17.71
N ILE A 373 -6.01 -23.42 18.44
CA ILE A 373 -5.17 -22.26 18.12
C ILE A 373 -4.04 -22.15 19.14
N GLU A 374 -2.80 -22.09 18.67
CA GLU A 374 -1.62 -21.85 19.50
C GLU A 374 -1.46 -20.35 19.83
N GLY A 375 -1.73 -19.47 18.86
CA GLY A 375 -1.61 -18.03 19.08
C GLY A 375 -1.88 -17.18 17.85
N PHE A 376 -1.84 -15.87 18.04
CA PHE A 376 -1.88 -14.87 16.97
C PHE A 376 -0.56 -14.10 16.90
N GLN A 377 -0.23 -13.63 15.70
CA GLN A 377 0.97 -12.85 15.42
C GLN A 377 0.63 -11.62 14.57
N LEU A 378 1.29 -10.49 14.82
CA LEU A 378 1.15 -9.26 14.03
C LEU A 378 2.51 -8.84 13.48
N LEU A 379 2.69 -8.92 12.15
CA LEU A 379 3.88 -8.39 11.47
C LEU A 379 3.52 -7.09 10.77
N VAL A 380 4.28 -6.02 11.00
CA VAL A 380 4.09 -4.74 10.29
C VAL A 380 5.24 -4.55 9.32
N GLY A 381 5.00 -4.53 8.00
CA GLY A 381 6.08 -4.51 7.01
C GLY A 381 7.13 -3.40 7.25
N ALA A 382 8.40 -3.80 7.39
CA ALA A 382 9.55 -2.92 7.49
C ALA A 382 10.09 -2.58 6.09
N SER A 383 10.80 -1.46 5.96
CA SER A 383 11.44 -1.07 4.70
C SER A 383 12.70 -0.25 4.94
N PRO A 384 13.56 -0.03 3.92
CA PRO A 384 14.78 0.78 4.12
C PRO A 384 14.52 2.20 4.65
N LYS A 385 13.32 2.75 4.39
CA LYS A 385 12.88 4.06 4.93
C LYS A 385 12.33 3.97 6.36
N GLN A 386 11.78 2.83 6.76
CA GLN A 386 11.27 2.55 8.10
C GLN A 386 11.86 1.22 8.57
N ARG A 387 13.09 1.30 9.05
CA ARG A 387 14.04 0.18 9.13
C ARG A 387 13.57 -0.96 10.02
N MET A 388 12.85 -0.64 11.11
CA MET A 388 12.32 -1.62 12.04
C MET A 388 10.93 -1.21 12.55
N LYS A 389 10.10 -2.19 12.85
CA LYS A 389 8.78 -2.02 13.47
C LYS A 389 8.52 -3.14 14.48
N CYS A 390 7.68 -2.85 15.46
CA CYS A 390 7.25 -3.81 16.47
C CYS A 390 5.72 -3.91 16.47
N GLY A 391 5.19 -5.12 16.26
CA GLY A 391 3.77 -5.44 16.37
C GLY A 391 3.49 -6.20 17.67
N ALA A 392 2.35 -5.93 18.30
CA ALA A 392 1.90 -6.62 19.50
C ALA A 392 0.45 -7.10 19.34
N VAL A 393 0.20 -8.37 19.64
CA VAL A 393 -1.13 -8.96 19.71
C VAL A 393 -1.22 -9.92 20.89
N ALA A 394 -2.30 -9.84 21.65
CA ALA A 394 -2.55 -10.75 22.76
C ALA A 394 -3.54 -11.84 22.36
N TYR A 395 -3.34 -13.05 22.84
CA TYR A 395 -4.28 -14.15 22.68
C TYR A 395 -4.13 -15.12 23.86
N ASP A 396 -5.26 -15.52 24.44
CA ASP A 396 -5.34 -16.57 25.47
C ASP A 396 -4.28 -16.45 26.59
N GLY A 397 -4.21 -15.27 27.22
CA GLY A 397 -3.26 -15.01 28.31
C GLY A 397 -1.82 -14.73 27.89
N LYS A 398 -1.47 -14.90 26.60
CA LYS A 398 -0.14 -14.63 26.05
C LYS A 398 -0.10 -13.36 25.21
N LEU A 399 1.04 -12.69 25.18
CA LEU A 399 1.32 -11.54 24.31
C LEU A 399 2.46 -11.90 23.37
N CYS A 400 2.20 -11.83 22.07
CA CYS A 400 3.22 -12.00 21.04
C CYS A 400 3.72 -10.62 20.59
N LEU A 401 5.02 -10.36 20.78
CA LEU A 401 5.74 -9.20 20.29
C LEU A 401 6.56 -9.61 19.07
N SER A 402 6.33 -8.96 17.94
CA SER A 402 6.98 -9.29 16.66
C SER A 402 7.78 -8.11 16.15
N PHE A 403 9.09 -8.25 16.13
CA PHE A 403 9.99 -7.31 15.47
C PHE A 403 10.17 -7.71 14.00
N THR A 404 9.94 -6.76 13.12
CA THR A 404 10.21 -6.88 11.68
C THR A 404 11.30 -5.88 11.31
N SER A 405 12.34 -6.34 10.62
CA SER A 405 13.52 -5.54 10.31
C SER A 405 13.89 -5.65 8.83
N ALA A 406 14.25 -4.51 8.24
CA ALA A 406 14.94 -4.43 6.94
C ALA A 406 16.47 -4.55 7.10
N MET A 407 16.96 -4.74 8.32
CA MET A 407 18.37 -4.81 8.70
C MET A 407 18.76 -6.25 9.03
N ALA A 408 20.03 -6.60 8.82
CA ALA A 408 20.57 -7.93 9.12
C ALA A 408 20.76 -8.17 10.63
N GLU A 409 20.96 -7.09 11.41
CA GLU A 409 21.26 -7.18 12.83
C GLU A 409 19.99 -7.20 13.71
N ASN A 410 20.02 -8.00 14.78
CA ASN A 410 18.93 -8.13 15.76
C ASN A 410 19.25 -7.48 17.13
N ARG A 411 20.24 -6.56 17.19
CA ARG A 411 20.74 -5.95 18.44
C ARG A 411 19.63 -5.37 19.33
N LEU A 412 18.74 -4.57 18.76
CA LEU A 412 17.64 -3.93 19.49
C LEU A 412 16.59 -4.95 19.99
N PRO A 413 16.02 -5.83 19.14
CA PRO A 413 15.13 -6.89 19.60
C PRO A 413 15.74 -7.80 20.67
N GLU A 414 17.00 -8.21 20.51
CA GLU A 414 17.70 -9.07 21.47
C GLU A 414 17.89 -8.38 22.82
N PHE A 415 18.34 -7.12 22.82
CA PHE A 415 18.43 -6.32 24.04
C PHE A 415 17.08 -6.19 24.72
N PHE A 416 16.02 -5.91 23.94
CA PHE A 416 14.66 -5.76 24.46
C PHE A 416 14.16 -7.04 25.15
N PHE A 417 14.33 -8.21 24.51
CA PHE A 417 13.89 -9.48 25.11
C PHE A 417 14.75 -9.89 26.30
N HIS A 418 16.07 -9.67 26.25
CA HIS A 418 16.96 -9.91 27.38
C HIS A 418 16.58 -9.04 28.58
N PHE A 419 16.26 -7.76 28.35
CA PHE A 419 15.81 -6.85 29.40
C PHE A 419 14.52 -7.33 30.07
N LEU A 420 13.57 -7.89 29.31
CA LEU A 420 12.36 -8.49 29.90
C LEU A 420 12.69 -9.73 30.75
N GLU A 421 13.62 -10.56 30.30
CA GLU A 421 14.08 -11.74 31.06
C GLU A 421 14.77 -11.33 32.37
N GLU A 422 15.60 -10.28 32.37
CA GLU A 422 16.19 -9.70 33.59
C GLU A 422 15.14 -9.22 34.60
N LYS A 423 13.97 -8.77 34.12
CA LYS A 423 12.82 -8.41 34.96
C LYS A 423 11.98 -9.62 35.40
N GLY A 424 12.45 -10.84 35.13
CA GLY A 424 11.78 -12.08 35.50
C GLY A 424 10.63 -12.47 34.58
N ILE A 425 10.52 -11.86 33.40
CA ILE A 425 9.50 -12.19 32.40
C ILE A 425 10.11 -13.17 31.40
N ARG A 426 9.72 -14.44 31.49
CA ARG A 426 10.18 -15.46 30.54
C ARG A 426 9.68 -15.17 29.14
N VAL A 427 10.59 -15.15 28.16
CA VAL A 427 10.28 -14.90 26.74
C VAL A 427 10.56 -16.17 25.92
N GLU A 428 9.57 -16.65 25.19
CA GLU A 428 9.77 -17.68 24.17
C GLU A 428 10.02 -17.02 22.81
N ARG A 429 11.20 -17.25 22.22
CA ARG A 429 11.62 -16.60 20.98
C ARG A 429 11.38 -17.49 19.75
N GLU A 430 11.01 -16.88 18.63
CA GLU A 430 10.85 -17.52 17.31
C GLU A 430 11.35 -16.60 16.20
N SER A 431 12.16 -17.11 15.28
CA SER A 431 12.66 -16.38 14.11
C SER A 431 12.21 -16.99 12.79
N ASN A 432 12.35 -16.23 11.70
CA ASN A 432 12.19 -16.72 10.33
C ASN A 432 13.50 -17.20 9.67
N GLY A 433 14.59 -17.33 10.41
CA GLY A 433 15.83 -17.95 9.94
C GLY A 433 16.67 -17.11 8.97
N ILE A 434 16.26 -15.87 8.64
CA ILE A 434 17.04 -15.00 7.74
C ILE A 434 18.27 -14.43 8.45
N THR A 435 18.10 -13.91 9.66
CA THR A 435 19.16 -13.28 10.45
C THR A 435 19.50 -14.05 11.72
N ASP A 436 18.54 -14.80 12.25
CA ASP A 436 18.69 -15.58 13.48
C ASP A 436 18.28 -17.03 13.23
N THR A 437 19.29 -17.89 13.07
CA THR A 437 19.11 -19.32 12.88
C THR A 437 18.94 -20.06 14.22
N LYS A 438 19.27 -19.44 15.35
CA LYS A 438 19.20 -20.07 16.68
C LYS A 438 17.75 -20.30 17.10
N HIS A 439 16.87 -19.36 16.77
CA HIS A 439 15.45 -19.43 17.11
C HIS A 439 14.55 -19.77 15.91
N ASP A 440 15.13 -20.25 14.80
CA ASP A 440 14.35 -20.73 13.67
C ASP A 440 13.71 -22.10 13.98
N LYS A 441 12.38 -22.12 13.99
CA LYS A 441 11.58 -23.33 14.23
C LYS A 441 11.10 -24.00 12.94
N GLY A 442 11.58 -23.57 11.76
CA GLY A 442 11.13 -24.07 10.46
C GLY A 442 9.69 -23.69 10.10
N ARG A 443 9.14 -22.67 10.77
CA ARG A 443 7.75 -22.20 10.62
C ARG A 443 7.59 -21.14 9.53
N TYR A 444 8.64 -20.83 8.77
CA TYR A 444 8.63 -19.94 7.62
C TYR A 444 9.20 -20.64 6.38
N PRO A 445 8.77 -20.28 5.16
CA PRO A 445 9.33 -20.86 3.95
C PRO A 445 10.76 -20.36 3.71
N VAL A 446 11.61 -21.24 3.17
CA VAL A 446 12.93 -20.85 2.67
C VAL A 446 12.74 -20.03 1.40
N ILE A 447 13.13 -18.76 1.44
CA ILE A 447 12.96 -17.83 0.31
C ILE A 447 13.96 -18.21 -0.79
N ALA A 448 13.46 -18.73 -1.91
CA ALA A 448 14.29 -19.08 -3.06
C ALA A 448 15.03 -17.84 -3.61
N GLN A 449 16.36 -17.88 -3.62
CA GLN A 449 17.28 -16.82 -4.09
C GLN A 449 17.17 -16.49 -5.60
N ASP A 450 16.26 -17.13 -6.34
CA ASP A 450 16.23 -17.10 -7.80
C ASP A 450 15.95 -15.70 -8.38
N ARG A 451 15.34 -14.81 -7.60
CA ARG A 451 15.12 -13.41 -8.03
C ARG A 451 16.39 -12.58 -8.09
N GLU A 452 17.40 -12.89 -7.29
CA GLU A 452 18.69 -12.20 -7.39
C GLU A 452 19.40 -12.50 -8.70
N ARG A 453 19.28 -13.73 -9.22
CA ARG A 453 19.83 -14.10 -10.53
C ARG A 453 19.16 -13.30 -11.63
N VAL A 454 17.83 -13.20 -11.63
CA VAL A 454 17.09 -12.36 -12.59
C VAL A 454 17.48 -10.89 -12.46
N ARG A 455 17.64 -10.37 -11.24
CA ARG A 455 18.06 -8.97 -11.02
C ARG A 455 19.49 -8.71 -11.47
N ARG A 456 20.42 -9.66 -11.26
CA ARG A 456 21.80 -9.59 -11.76
C ARG A 456 21.82 -9.62 -13.29
N ALA A 457 21.04 -10.51 -13.91
CA ALA A 457 20.91 -10.56 -15.37
C ALA A 457 20.38 -9.24 -15.94
N VAL A 458 19.34 -8.66 -15.31
CA VAL A 458 18.78 -7.37 -15.72
C VAL A 458 19.79 -6.22 -15.53
N ARG A 459 20.54 -6.20 -14.42
CA ARG A 459 21.63 -5.22 -14.23
C ARG A 459 22.71 -5.37 -15.30
N GLY A 460 23.13 -6.60 -15.59
CA GLY A 460 24.08 -6.91 -16.65
C GLY A 460 23.61 -6.41 -18.01
N PHE A 461 22.32 -6.59 -18.33
CA PHE A 461 21.71 -6.07 -19.56
C PHE A 461 21.74 -4.53 -19.66
N TYR A 462 21.44 -3.81 -18.58
CA TYR A 462 21.56 -2.33 -18.60
C TYR A 462 23.01 -1.88 -18.78
N VAL A 463 23.97 -2.55 -18.12
CA VAL A 463 25.39 -2.29 -18.30
C VAL A 463 25.80 -2.54 -19.76
N SER A 464 25.32 -3.62 -20.38
CA SER A 464 25.61 -3.89 -21.79
C SER A 464 25.02 -2.84 -22.73
N LEU A 465 23.82 -2.32 -22.46
CA LEU A 465 23.25 -1.22 -23.26
C LEU A 465 24.10 0.06 -23.20
N VAL A 466 24.62 0.40 -22.01
CA VAL A 466 25.52 1.54 -21.85
C VAL A 466 26.83 1.29 -22.59
N LEU A 467 27.43 0.10 -22.43
CA LEU A 467 28.70 -0.25 -23.07
C LEU A 467 28.59 -0.25 -24.60
N VAL A 468 27.50 -0.79 -25.16
CA VAL A 468 27.20 -0.74 -26.60
C VAL A 468 27.03 0.71 -27.07
N SER A 469 26.34 1.55 -26.30
CA SER A 469 26.16 2.98 -26.64
C SER A 469 27.48 3.75 -26.62
N LEU A 470 28.37 3.45 -25.66
CA LEU A 470 29.71 4.03 -25.59
C LEU A 470 30.57 3.58 -26.78
N LEU A 471 30.54 2.29 -27.12
CA LEU A 471 31.28 1.75 -28.26
C LEU A 471 30.77 2.33 -29.59
N ALA A 472 29.46 2.52 -29.74
CA ALA A 472 28.87 3.23 -30.87
C ALA A 472 29.35 4.69 -30.93
N GLY A 473 29.43 5.39 -29.78
CA GLY A 473 29.98 6.75 -29.68
C GLY A 473 31.44 6.84 -30.10
N LEU A 474 32.28 5.93 -29.61
CA LEU A 474 33.70 5.84 -29.99
C LEU A 474 33.87 5.54 -31.47
N THR A 475 33.09 4.60 -32.01
CA THR A 475 33.11 4.26 -33.43
C THR A 475 32.69 5.46 -34.27
N ASN A 476 31.62 6.15 -33.88
CA ASN A 476 31.16 7.35 -34.58
C ASN A 476 32.21 8.45 -34.58
N LEU A 477 32.90 8.67 -33.47
CA LEU A 477 34.00 9.63 -33.35
C LEU A 477 35.17 9.25 -34.28
N ALA A 478 35.58 7.97 -34.25
CA ALA A 478 36.64 7.45 -35.11
C ALA A 478 36.29 7.57 -36.60
N THR A 479 35.04 7.32 -36.98
CA THR A 479 34.56 7.41 -38.37
C THR A 479 34.05 8.80 -38.76
N TYR A 480 34.09 9.78 -37.86
CA TYR A 480 33.44 11.08 -38.06
C TYR A 480 33.98 11.82 -39.28
N HIS A 481 35.28 11.65 -39.55
CA HIS A 481 35.94 12.19 -40.73
C HIS A 481 35.34 11.66 -42.05
N ARG A 482 34.80 10.43 -42.07
CA ARG A 482 34.16 9.81 -43.24
C ARG A 482 32.67 10.07 -43.30
N ILE A 483 32.02 10.06 -42.13
CA ILE A 483 30.58 10.24 -41.99
C ILE A 483 30.39 11.35 -40.94
N PRO A 484 30.29 12.63 -41.36
CA PRO A 484 30.17 13.78 -40.46
C PRO A 484 28.75 13.90 -39.91
N PHE A 485 28.23 12.80 -39.36
CA PHE A 485 26.88 12.67 -38.83
C PHE A 485 26.95 11.93 -37.49
N LYS A 486 26.27 12.47 -36.47
CA LYS A 486 26.31 11.98 -35.09
C LYS A 486 25.37 10.78 -34.88
N TRP A 487 25.49 9.73 -35.70
CA TRP A 487 24.61 8.56 -35.69
C TRP A 487 24.60 7.81 -34.35
N SER A 488 25.67 7.91 -33.56
CA SER A 488 25.74 7.29 -32.23
C SER A 488 24.66 7.81 -31.28
N LEU A 489 24.23 9.06 -31.41
CA LEU A 489 23.13 9.62 -30.62
C LEU A 489 21.79 8.94 -30.92
N LEU A 490 21.57 8.50 -32.17
CA LEU A 490 20.39 7.71 -32.54
C LEU A 490 20.41 6.34 -31.88
N THR A 491 21.56 5.68 -31.87
CA THR A 491 21.72 4.37 -31.23
C THR A 491 21.54 4.46 -29.70
N ALA A 492 22.01 5.55 -29.08
CA ALA A 492 21.77 5.83 -27.66
C ALA A 492 20.28 6.09 -27.37
N GLY A 493 19.58 6.81 -28.24
CA GLY A 493 18.13 7.01 -28.15
C GLY A 493 17.34 5.69 -28.25
N ALA A 494 17.71 4.81 -29.17
CA ALA A 494 17.13 3.48 -29.30
C ALA A 494 17.40 2.60 -28.06
N ALA A 495 18.64 2.62 -27.55
CA ALA A 495 19.00 1.91 -26.33
C ALA A 495 18.18 2.41 -25.12
N ALA A 496 17.98 3.72 -25.00
CA ALA A 496 17.13 4.32 -23.96
C ALA A 496 15.66 3.87 -24.06
N TYR A 497 15.13 3.76 -25.28
CA TYR A 497 13.76 3.26 -25.53
C TYR A 497 13.60 1.78 -25.15
N VAL A 498 14.57 0.93 -25.50
CA VAL A 498 14.60 -0.48 -25.09
C VAL A 498 14.71 -0.61 -23.58
N ALA A 499 15.61 0.16 -22.96
CA ALA A 499 15.78 0.21 -21.51
C ALA A 499 14.48 0.62 -20.79
N MET A 500 13.82 1.67 -21.27
CA MET A 500 12.51 2.11 -20.76
C MET A 500 11.45 1.00 -20.91
N THR A 501 11.35 0.38 -22.09
CA THR A 501 10.36 -0.66 -22.36
C THR A 501 10.55 -1.87 -21.45
N LEU A 502 11.79 -2.32 -21.27
CA LEU A 502 12.11 -3.44 -20.38
C LEU A 502 11.82 -3.12 -18.92
N ARG A 503 12.25 -1.95 -18.44
CA ARG A 503 12.01 -1.49 -17.05
C ARG A 503 10.53 -1.50 -16.69
N PHE A 504 9.68 -1.13 -17.62
CA PHE A 504 8.26 -0.92 -17.34
C PHE A 504 7.33 -2.04 -17.81
N SER A 505 7.79 -2.91 -18.71
CA SER A 505 7.02 -4.10 -19.10
C SER A 505 7.37 -5.29 -18.23
N VAL A 506 8.66 -5.46 -17.91
CA VAL A 506 9.17 -6.64 -17.19
C VAL A 506 9.35 -6.36 -15.70
N MET A 507 10.01 -5.26 -15.32
CA MET A 507 10.36 -5.04 -13.91
C MET A 507 9.22 -4.38 -13.11
N ARG A 508 8.63 -3.32 -13.64
CA ARG A 508 7.51 -2.61 -13.01
C ARG A 508 6.25 -2.93 -13.79
N HIS A 509 5.65 -4.09 -13.57
CA HIS A 509 4.44 -4.60 -14.23
C HIS A 509 3.34 -3.54 -14.45
N ALA A 510 3.50 -2.69 -15.46
CA ALA A 510 2.60 -1.58 -15.67
C ALA A 510 1.37 -2.05 -16.43
N SER A 511 0.24 -1.36 -16.23
CA SER A 511 -0.93 -1.58 -17.07
C SER A 511 -0.57 -1.39 -18.54
N LEU A 512 -1.11 -2.22 -19.43
CA LEU A 512 -0.89 -2.16 -20.88
C LEU A 512 -1.05 -0.75 -21.44
N ALA A 513 -2.09 -0.01 -21.01
CA ALA A 513 -2.29 1.40 -21.37
C ALA A 513 -1.11 2.32 -20.96
N GLY A 514 -0.56 2.14 -19.77
CA GLY A 514 0.60 2.91 -19.30
C GLY A 514 1.90 2.55 -20.04
N THR A 515 2.04 1.30 -20.50
CA THR A 515 3.15 0.92 -21.39
C THR A 515 3.01 1.60 -22.75
N LEU A 516 1.83 1.59 -23.35
CA LEU A 516 1.55 2.27 -24.62
C LEU A 516 1.82 3.78 -24.55
N VAL A 517 1.37 4.48 -23.49
CA VAL A 517 1.65 5.92 -23.32
C VAL A 517 3.15 6.23 -23.30
N ARG A 518 3.95 5.42 -22.59
CA ARG A 518 5.40 5.67 -22.53
C ARG A 518 6.10 5.30 -23.82
N GLN A 519 5.67 4.24 -24.50
CA GLN A 519 6.18 3.90 -25.83
C GLN A 519 5.83 4.98 -26.84
N SER A 520 4.62 5.55 -26.78
CA SER A 520 4.18 6.70 -27.58
C SER A 520 5.08 7.93 -27.36
N LEU A 521 5.28 8.33 -26.11
CA LEU A 521 6.19 9.43 -25.79
C LEU A 521 7.64 9.14 -26.21
N GLY A 522 8.10 7.90 -26.02
CA GLY A 522 9.43 7.46 -26.39
C GLY A 522 9.66 7.50 -27.90
N ILE A 523 8.70 7.04 -28.71
CA ILE A 523 8.83 7.06 -30.18
C ILE A 523 8.77 8.50 -30.71
N GLN A 524 7.92 9.36 -30.16
CA GLN A 524 7.88 10.78 -30.52
C GLN A 524 9.21 11.49 -30.19
N ALA A 525 9.80 11.20 -29.03
CA ALA A 525 11.11 11.74 -28.65
C ALA A 525 12.23 11.26 -29.60
N ILE A 526 12.20 9.99 -30.02
CA ILE A 526 13.15 9.46 -31.02
C ILE A 526 12.97 10.16 -32.37
N LEU A 527 11.72 10.37 -32.82
CA LEU A 527 11.45 11.05 -34.10
C LEU A 527 11.94 12.51 -34.08
N LEU A 528 11.72 13.23 -32.97
CA LEU A 528 12.28 14.57 -32.78
C LEU A 528 13.81 14.57 -32.76
N LEU A 529 14.42 13.56 -32.12
CA LEU A 529 15.88 13.41 -32.10
C LEU A 529 16.43 13.17 -33.52
N ILE A 530 15.77 12.31 -34.32
CA ILE A 530 16.15 12.07 -35.72
C ILE A 530 16.09 13.38 -36.50
N ASP A 531 14.98 14.09 -36.43
CA ASP A 531 14.81 15.34 -37.17
C ASP A 531 15.84 16.37 -36.76
N ALA A 532 16.04 16.58 -35.45
CA ALA A 532 17.05 17.50 -34.92
C ALA A 532 18.47 17.17 -35.39
N LEU A 533 18.85 15.89 -35.44
CA LEU A 533 20.18 15.48 -35.92
C LEU A 533 20.33 15.58 -37.44
N THR A 534 19.23 15.49 -38.19
CA THR A 534 19.21 15.63 -39.67
C THR A 534 19.01 17.08 -40.16
N GLY A 535 19.05 18.05 -39.25
CA GLY A 535 18.96 19.48 -39.56
C GLY A 535 17.62 20.14 -39.25
N LEU A 536 16.76 19.48 -38.45
CA LEU A 536 15.52 20.00 -37.88
C LEU A 536 14.60 20.62 -38.95
N ARG A 537 14.36 19.84 -40.01
CA ARG A 537 13.63 20.27 -41.21
C ARG A 537 12.11 20.26 -41.02
N GLY A 538 11.64 19.95 -39.82
CA GLY A 538 10.22 19.87 -39.47
C GLY A 538 9.55 18.56 -39.87
N TRP A 539 10.25 17.61 -40.50
CA TRP A 539 9.66 16.34 -40.97
C TRP A 539 8.98 15.55 -39.84
N SER A 540 9.60 15.52 -38.66
CA SER A 540 9.05 14.78 -37.52
C SER A 540 7.74 15.39 -37.03
N VAL A 541 7.68 16.72 -36.97
CA VAL A 541 6.55 17.47 -36.42
C VAL A 541 5.42 17.62 -37.44
N ASP A 542 5.76 17.79 -38.72
CA ASP A 542 4.80 18.01 -39.81
C ASP A 542 4.15 16.70 -40.28
N TYR A 543 4.89 15.57 -40.24
CA TYR A 543 4.45 14.30 -40.83
C TYR A 543 4.51 13.10 -39.89
N ALA A 544 5.68 12.81 -39.31
CA ALA A 544 5.90 11.55 -38.60
C ALA A 544 5.06 11.43 -37.31
N ILE A 545 5.13 12.43 -36.41
CA ILE A 545 4.39 12.45 -35.15
C ILE A 545 2.87 12.47 -35.37
N PRO A 546 2.31 13.27 -36.31
CA PRO A 546 0.89 13.18 -36.64
C PRO A 546 0.47 11.80 -37.14
N CYS A 547 1.24 11.14 -38.01
CA CYS A 547 0.97 9.78 -38.46
C CYS A 547 0.98 8.77 -37.30
N VAL A 548 2.00 8.81 -36.44
CA VAL A 548 2.05 7.96 -35.24
C VAL A 548 0.84 8.19 -34.35
N THR A 549 0.45 9.46 -34.14
CA THR A 549 -0.74 9.81 -33.35
C THR A 549 -2.01 9.21 -33.96
N LEU A 550 -2.18 9.27 -35.28
CA LEU A 550 -3.32 8.65 -35.97
C LEU A 550 -3.35 7.12 -35.81
N PHE A 551 -2.20 6.46 -35.94
CA PHE A 551 -2.10 5.01 -35.69
C PHE A 551 -2.45 4.66 -34.24
N GLU A 552 -2.03 5.48 -33.28
CA GLU A 552 -2.38 5.29 -31.88
C GLU A 552 -3.88 5.44 -31.62
N VAL A 553 -4.52 6.47 -32.20
CA VAL A 553 -5.98 6.66 -32.12
C VAL A 553 -6.69 5.44 -32.71
N ALA A 554 -6.29 4.97 -33.89
CA ALA A 554 -6.89 3.80 -34.54
C ALA A 554 -6.71 2.52 -33.70
N ALA A 555 -5.50 2.29 -33.16
CA ALA A 555 -5.21 1.16 -32.30
C ALA A 555 -6.05 1.17 -31.02
N VAL A 556 -6.25 2.34 -30.40
CA VAL A 556 -7.10 2.47 -29.21
C VAL A 556 -8.54 2.16 -29.51
N LEU A 557 -9.10 2.69 -30.59
CA LEU A 557 -10.46 2.41 -31.00
C LEU A 557 -10.66 0.92 -31.29
N LEU A 558 -9.71 0.29 -31.99
CA LEU A 558 -9.72 -1.15 -32.24
C LEU A 558 -9.69 -1.94 -30.92
N MET A 559 -8.80 -1.59 -30.00
CA MET A 559 -8.71 -2.26 -28.70
C MET A 559 -9.98 -2.07 -27.84
N MET A 560 -10.64 -0.92 -27.92
CA MET A 560 -11.94 -0.68 -27.28
C MET A 560 -13.05 -1.53 -27.89
N LEU A 561 -13.02 -1.74 -29.21
CA LEU A 561 -13.94 -2.60 -29.94
C LEU A 561 -13.73 -4.09 -29.64
N VAL A 562 -12.48 -4.55 -29.56
CA VAL A 562 -12.13 -5.95 -29.30
C VAL A 562 -12.30 -6.30 -27.81
N ASN A 563 -11.83 -5.44 -26.90
CA ASN A 563 -11.87 -5.69 -25.46
C ASN A 563 -13.03 -4.93 -24.79
N ARG A 564 -14.26 -5.17 -25.27
CA ARG A 564 -15.48 -4.48 -24.77
C ARG A 564 -15.72 -4.63 -23.27
N MET A 565 -15.16 -5.64 -22.61
CA MET A 565 -15.30 -5.81 -21.16
C MET A 565 -14.36 -4.90 -20.34
N ASN A 566 -13.26 -4.42 -20.93
CA ASN A 566 -12.27 -3.56 -20.26
C ASN A 566 -12.03 -2.23 -21.01
N TRP A 567 -12.98 -1.80 -21.84
CA TRP A 567 -12.88 -0.58 -22.66
C TRP A 567 -12.50 0.66 -21.82
N GLN A 568 -12.88 0.69 -20.53
CA GLN A 568 -12.59 1.80 -19.60
C GLN A 568 -11.09 2.05 -19.40
N SER A 569 -10.26 1.01 -19.55
CA SER A 569 -8.80 1.14 -19.45
C SER A 569 -8.18 1.85 -20.67
N TYR A 570 -8.81 1.74 -21.83
CA TYR A 570 -8.34 2.34 -23.09
C TYR A 570 -8.90 3.76 -23.29
N PHE A 571 -10.07 4.05 -22.73
CA PHE A 571 -10.64 5.41 -22.72
C PHE A 571 -9.68 6.44 -22.11
N MET A 572 -8.95 6.07 -21.05
CA MET A 572 -7.94 6.98 -20.49
C MET A 572 -6.79 7.24 -21.44
N TYR A 573 -6.37 6.21 -22.17
CA TYR A 573 -5.31 6.35 -23.16
C TYR A 573 -5.77 7.25 -24.32
N GLN A 574 -7.04 7.14 -24.73
CA GLN A 574 -7.66 8.03 -25.71
C GLN A 574 -7.58 9.50 -25.28
N ILE A 575 -7.91 9.82 -24.02
CA ILE A 575 -7.76 11.18 -23.47
C ILE A 575 -6.29 11.62 -23.52
N THR A 576 -5.35 10.77 -23.10
CA THR A 576 -3.92 11.10 -23.13
C THR A 576 -3.41 11.35 -24.55
N ILE A 577 -3.73 10.49 -25.52
CA ILE A 577 -3.36 10.70 -26.93
C ILE A 577 -3.98 12.00 -27.45
N THR A 578 -5.23 12.29 -27.08
CA THR A 578 -5.88 13.55 -27.47
C THR A 578 -5.07 14.74 -26.95
N PHE A 579 -4.68 14.77 -25.68
CA PHE A 579 -3.80 15.82 -25.15
C PHE A 579 -2.43 15.86 -25.85
N LEU A 580 -1.80 14.71 -26.08
CA LEU A 580 -0.50 14.64 -26.76
C LEU A 580 -0.59 15.11 -28.22
N SER A 581 -1.72 14.93 -28.89
CA SER A 581 -1.93 15.39 -30.27
C SER A 581 -1.93 16.93 -30.40
N PHE A 582 -2.08 17.66 -29.29
CA PHE A 582 -1.92 19.12 -29.28
C PHE A 582 -0.46 19.56 -29.10
N VAL A 583 0.44 18.69 -28.66
CA VAL A 583 1.86 19.06 -28.44
C VAL A 583 2.51 19.56 -29.74
N PRO A 584 2.33 18.91 -30.91
CA PRO A 584 2.92 19.43 -32.13
C PRO A 584 2.31 20.76 -32.60
N LEU A 585 1.11 21.13 -32.16
CA LEU A 585 0.52 22.46 -32.39
C LEU A 585 1.22 23.56 -31.57
N ILE A 586 1.89 23.21 -30.47
CA ILE A 586 2.73 24.16 -29.72
C ILE A 586 3.97 24.53 -30.56
N PHE A 587 4.54 23.56 -31.27
CA PHE A 587 5.68 23.78 -32.17
C PHE A 587 5.34 24.69 -33.35
N TRP A 588 4.07 24.72 -33.76
CA TRP A 588 3.59 25.70 -34.75
C TRP A 588 3.71 27.14 -34.24
N LYS A 589 3.38 27.38 -32.96
CA LYS A 589 3.53 28.71 -32.34
C LYS A 589 4.99 29.14 -32.17
N ILE A 590 5.91 28.18 -32.06
CA ILE A 590 7.36 28.42 -31.90
C ILE A 590 8.08 28.50 -33.27
N GLY A 591 7.37 28.25 -34.39
CA GLY A 591 7.90 28.34 -35.75
C GLY A 591 8.68 27.10 -36.21
N TRP A 592 8.55 25.96 -35.52
CA TRP A 592 9.21 24.70 -35.91
C TRP A 592 8.39 23.88 -36.91
N THR A 593 7.10 24.18 -37.07
CA THR A 593 6.16 23.50 -37.99
C THR A 593 5.98 24.34 -39.25
N HIS A 594 6.22 23.76 -40.42
CA HIS A 594 6.13 24.46 -41.70
C HIS A 594 4.83 24.09 -42.43
N HIS A 595 4.32 22.87 -42.19
CA HIS A 595 3.09 22.36 -42.81
C HIS A 595 2.13 21.75 -41.77
N PRO A 596 1.34 22.56 -41.04
CA PRO A 596 0.53 22.09 -39.90
C PRO A 596 -0.71 21.26 -40.28
N ARG A 597 -0.99 21.03 -41.57
CA ARG A 597 -2.25 20.42 -42.04
C ARG A 597 -2.48 19.04 -41.42
N LEU A 598 -1.46 18.17 -41.44
CA LEU A 598 -1.58 16.82 -40.91
C LEU A 598 -1.65 16.81 -39.38
N THR A 599 -0.93 17.74 -38.73
CA THR A 599 -1.01 17.95 -37.28
C THR A 599 -2.41 18.37 -36.84
N VAL A 600 -3.02 19.33 -37.55
CA VAL A 600 -4.39 19.77 -37.30
C VAL A 600 -5.37 18.62 -37.55
N LEU A 601 -5.17 17.84 -38.61
CA LEU A 601 -5.98 16.65 -38.88
C LEU A 601 -5.87 15.62 -37.74
N ALA A 602 -4.66 15.30 -37.28
CA ALA A 602 -4.44 14.33 -36.21
C ALA A 602 -5.10 14.77 -34.89
N ALA A 603 -4.99 16.05 -34.54
CA ALA A 603 -5.68 16.62 -33.38
C ALA A 603 -7.21 16.61 -33.56
N GLY A 604 -7.71 16.95 -34.76
CA GLY A 604 -9.13 16.89 -35.08
C GLY A 604 -9.69 15.48 -34.96
N VAL A 605 -9.00 14.48 -35.51
CA VAL A 605 -9.40 13.06 -35.45
C VAL A 605 -9.36 12.53 -34.02
N SER A 606 -8.35 12.89 -33.22
CA SER A 606 -8.27 12.46 -31.82
C SER A 606 -9.43 13.03 -30.98
N VAL A 607 -9.75 14.32 -31.17
CA VAL A 607 -10.89 14.98 -30.51
C VAL A 607 -12.22 14.40 -30.97
N ALA A 608 -12.40 14.20 -32.28
CA ALA A 608 -13.62 13.60 -32.83
C ALA A 608 -13.82 12.18 -32.31
N ALA A 609 -12.76 11.38 -32.25
CA ALA A 609 -12.80 10.05 -31.67
C ALA A 609 -13.20 10.10 -30.18
N LEU A 610 -12.61 11.02 -29.40
CA LEU A 610 -12.94 11.17 -27.99
C LEU A 610 -14.40 11.59 -27.80
N ALA A 611 -14.87 12.56 -28.58
CA ALA A 611 -16.26 13.02 -28.57
C ALA A 611 -17.23 11.89 -28.95
N ALA A 612 -16.92 11.12 -30.00
CA ALA A 612 -17.70 9.97 -30.40
C ALA A 612 -17.82 8.94 -29.27
N THR A 613 -16.72 8.63 -28.57
CA THR A 613 -16.75 7.73 -27.41
C THR A 613 -17.64 8.25 -26.27
N VAL A 614 -17.67 9.57 -26.04
CA VAL A 614 -18.48 10.20 -24.99
C VAL A 614 -19.97 10.26 -25.36
N ILE A 615 -20.29 10.58 -26.63
CA ILE A 615 -21.65 10.75 -27.14
C ILE A 615 -22.33 9.39 -27.36
N LEU A 616 -21.64 8.46 -28.03
CA LEU A 616 -22.11 7.09 -28.26
C LEU A 616 -22.00 6.23 -26.99
N GLY A 617 -21.33 6.75 -25.97
CA GLY A 617 -21.16 6.12 -24.69
C GLY A 617 -22.46 6.01 -23.90
N ASP A 618 -22.85 4.79 -23.53
CA ASP A 618 -24.00 4.55 -22.67
C ASP A 618 -23.80 5.16 -21.25
N ARG A 619 -24.79 5.05 -20.36
CA ARG A 619 -24.73 5.44 -18.93
C ARG A 619 -23.47 4.91 -18.20
N SER A 620 -22.79 3.91 -18.73
CA SER A 620 -21.49 3.42 -18.23
C SER A 620 -20.36 4.43 -18.44
N VAL A 621 -20.31 5.12 -19.59
CA VAL A 621 -19.28 6.13 -19.92
C VAL A 621 -19.46 7.39 -19.10
N LYS A 622 -20.70 7.88 -18.97
CA LYS A 622 -21.03 9.01 -18.10
C LYS A 622 -20.70 8.71 -16.63
N ARG A 623 -20.98 7.49 -16.16
CA ARG A 623 -20.57 7.04 -14.82
C ARG A 623 -19.05 6.98 -14.66
N GLU A 624 -18.31 6.54 -15.68
CA GLU A 624 -16.85 6.49 -15.63
C GLU A 624 -16.22 7.90 -15.65
N LEU A 625 -16.78 8.85 -16.41
CA LEU A 625 -16.40 10.26 -16.38
C LEU A 625 -16.62 10.87 -14.99
N LYS A 626 -17.83 10.74 -14.44
CA LYS A 626 -18.15 11.17 -13.07
C LYS A 626 -17.21 10.55 -12.05
N ARG A 627 -16.90 9.27 -12.22
CA ARG A 627 -16.02 8.50 -11.35
C ARG A 627 -14.54 8.87 -11.46
N ARG A 628 -14.02 9.26 -12.62
CA ARG A 628 -12.58 9.58 -12.79
C ARG A 628 -12.26 11.06 -12.68
N PHE A 629 -13.19 11.91 -13.09
CA PHE A 629 -13.01 13.36 -13.18
C PHE A 629 -13.85 14.14 -12.15
N HIS A 630 -14.71 13.47 -11.37
CA HIS A 630 -15.53 14.09 -10.32
C HIS A 630 -16.51 15.15 -10.88
N VAL A 631 -17.06 14.89 -12.06
CA VAL A 631 -18.04 15.74 -12.78
C VAL A 631 -19.47 15.25 -12.58
#